data_AF-A0A3B9Y7A1-F1
#
_entry.id   AF-A0A3B9Y7A1-F1
#
_cell.length_a   1.000
_cell.length_b   1.000
_cell.length_c   1.000
_cell.angle_alpha   90.00
_cell.angle_beta   90.00
_cell.angle_gamma   90.00
#
_symmetry.space_group_name_H-M   'P 1'
#
loop_
_entity.id
_entity.type
_entity.pdbx_description
1 polymer ?
#
loop_
_entity_poly.entity_id
_entity_poly.type
_entity_poly.pdbx_seq_one_letter_code
_entity_poly.pdbx_strand_id
1 'polypeptide(L)'
;GASMTLFPLPIQAMHDIVAEWGGHVFFDGAHQLGLVAGGQFQDPLREGAAVMTGSAGKTFSGPQSGIMVWNDAQLTGPLTHVVFPVLAATHQVNRVAALAVAAAEMIAYGNVYMAQIVRNAQALGAALARRGIPVLGAHKGYTTTHQVIADVRQFGGG
;
A
#
# COMPACT_ATOMS: atom_id res chain seq x y z
N GLY A 1 0.84 3.45 -10.12
CA GLY A 1 1.42 3.24 -8.78
C GLY A 1 2.43 4.33 -8.49
N ALA A 2 2.49 4.77 -7.23
CA ALA A 2 3.54 5.67 -6.76
C ALA A 2 4.57 4.84 -5.99
N SER A 3 5.79 4.75 -6.52
CA SER A 3 6.88 3.96 -5.91
C SER A 3 7.27 4.46 -4.51
N MET A 4 7.05 5.74 -4.26
CA MET A 4 7.36 6.43 -3.01
C MET A 4 6.13 7.19 -2.52
N THR A 5 5.58 6.76 -1.39
CA THR A 5 4.42 7.41 -0.77
C THR A 5 4.69 7.54 0.73
N LEU A 6 4.89 8.78 1.18
CA LEU A 6 5.13 9.09 2.60
C LEU A 6 3.84 9.41 3.37
N PHE A 7 2.81 9.86 2.66
CA PHE A 7 1.58 10.40 3.24
C PHE A 7 0.36 9.95 2.43
N PRO A 8 -0.84 9.99 3.04
CA PRO A 8 -2.08 9.74 2.33
C PRO A 8 -2.23 10.60 1.07
N LEU A 9 -2.83 10.00 0.05
CA LEU A 9 -3.18 10.61 -1.22
C LEU A 9 -4.64 11.12 -1.17
N PRO A 10 -4.99 12.18 -1.92
CA PRO A 10 -6.33 12.76 -1.91
C PRO A 10 -7.30 11.93 -2.77
N ILE A 11 -7.54 10.66 -2.41
CA ILE A 11 -8.27 9.70 -3.25
C ILE A 11 -9.70 10.13 -3.52
N GLN A 12 -10.42 10.67 -2.51
CA GLN A 12 -11.77 11.19 -2.71
C GLN A 12 -11.81 12.31 -3.75
N ALA A 13 -10.90 13.29 -3.65
CA ALA A 13 -10.84 14.38 -4.62
C ALA A 13 -10.49 13.88 -6.03
N MET A 14 -9.60 12.88 -6.14
CA MET A 14 -9.29 12.24 -7.42
C MET A 14 -10.51 11.51 -8.00
N HIS A 15 -11.25 10.79 -7.15
CA HIS A 15 -12.49 10.11 -7.50
C HIS A 15 -13.53 11.11 -8.03
N ASP A 16 -13.77 12.21 -7.31
CA ASP A 16 -14.80 13.20 -7.67
C ASP A 16 -14.53 13.82 -9.06
N ILE A 17 -13.26 14.03 -9.41
CA ILE A 17 -12.86 14.52 -10.73
C ILE A 17 -13.12 13.49 -11.82
N VAL A 18 -12.73 12.23 -11.63
CA VAL A 18 -12.85 11.21 -12.69
C VAL A 18 -14.27 10.68 -12.83
N ALA A 19 -15.06 10.69 -11.76
CA ALA A 19 -16.44 10.22 -11.74
C ALA A 19 -17.34 11.05 -12.67
N GLU A 20 -17.06 12.35 -12.84
CA GLU A 20 -17.76 13.22 -13.81
C GLU A 20 -17.70 12.67 -15.25
N TRP A 21 -16.64 11.92 -15.57
CA TRP A 21 -16.39 11.34 -16.89
C TRP A 21 -16.67 9.85 -16.95
N GLY A 22 -17.28 9.27 -15.90
CA GLY A 22 -17.47 7.83 -15.76
C GLY A 22 -16.18 7.04 -15.51
N GLY A 23 -15.11 7.72 -15.07
CA GLY A 23 -13.83 7.09 -14.74
C GLY A 23 -13.82 6.49 -13.33
N HIS A 24 -12.85 5.62 -13.08
CA HIS A 24 -12.64 4.98 -11.78
C HIS A 24 -11.20 5.15 -11.31
N VAL A 25 -11.01 5.29 -10.00
CA VAL A 25 -9.68 5.29 -9.39
C VAL A 25 -9.25 3.85 -9.09
N PHE A 26 -8.10 3.47 -9.60
CA PHE A 26 -7.41 2.21 -9.28
C PHE A 26 -6.22 2.52 -8.38
N PHE A 27 -6.27 2.04 -7.14
CA PHE A 27 -5.22 2.28 -6.16
C PHE A 27 -4.20 1.14 -6.18
N ASP A 28 -3.00 1.40 -6.67
CA ASP A 28 -1.87 0.46 -6.51
C ASP A 28 -1.24 0.67 -5.13
N GLY A 29 -1.66 -0.16 -4.19
CA GLY A 29 -1.19 -0.18 -2.81
C GLY A 29 -0.09 -1.19 -2.58
N ALA A 30 0.72 -1.56 -3.58
CA ALA A 30 1.71 -2.64 -3.40
C ALA A 30 2.64 -2.44 -2.19
N HIS A 31 3.01 -1.20 -1.90
CA HIS A 31 3.85 -0.86 -0.75
C HIS A 31 3.05 -0.57 0.52
N GLN A 32 1.75 -0.30 0.41
CA GLN A 32 0.89 0.17 1.50
C GLN A 32 -0.08 -0.90 1.98
N LEU A 33 -0.24 -2.02 1.28
CA LEU A 33 -1.29 -3.00 1.53
C LEU A 33 -1.30 -3.51 2.99
N GLY A 34 -0.13 -3.77 3.58
CA GLY A 34 -0.04 -4.12 5.00
C GLY A 34 -0.44 -2.97 5.91
N LEU A 35 0.00 -1.74 5.61
CA LEU A 35 -0.34 -0.55 6.40
C LEU A 35 -1.85 -0.27 6.37
N VAL A 36 -2.50 -0.42 5.21
CA VAL A 36 -3.96 -0.31 5.07
C VAL A 36 -4.64 -1.41 5.88
N ALA A 37 -4.22 -2.67 5.73
CA ALA A 37 -4.79 -3.80 6.47
C ALA A 37 -4.61 -3.68 8.00
N GLY A 38 -3.51 -3.09 8.47
CA GLY A 38 -3.26 -2.79 9.87
C GLY A 38 -3.90 -1.48 10.37
N GLY A 39 -4.61 -0.74 9.52
CA GLY A 39 -5.26 0.53 9.89
C GLY A 39 -4.26 1.65 10.22
N GLN A 40 -3.06 1.63 9.64
CA GLN A 40 -2.00 2.63 9.82
C GLN A 40 -1.82 3.53 8.59
N PHE A 41 -2.67 3.37 7.59
CA PHE A 41 -2.74 4.21 6.41
C PHE A 41 -4.21 4.47 6.05
N GLN A 42 -4.47 5.39 5.13
CA GLN A 42 -5.81 5.68 4.61
C GLN A 42 -6.49 4.41 4.08
N ASP A 43 -7.82 4.38 4.01
CA ASP A 43 -8.56 3.26 3.40
C ASP A 43 -8.99 3.67 1.98
N PRO A 44 -8.22 3.29 0.93
CA PRO A 44 -8.47 3.81 -0.41
C PRO A 44 -9.83 3.38 -0.97
N LEU A 45 -10.32 2.18 -0.59
CA LEU A 45 -11.61 1.67 -1.06
C LEU A 45 -12.77 2.46 -0.46
N ARG A 46 -12.65 2.91 0.80
CA ARG A 46 -13.65 3.79 1.42
C ARG A 46 -13.60 5.22 0.91
N GLU A 47 -12.48 5.63 0.33
CA GLU A 47 -12.23 6.98 -0.17
C GLU A 47 -12.47 7.11 -1.68
N GLY A 48 -13.06 6.11 -2.34
CA GLY A 48 -13.49 6.19 -3.73
C GLY A 48 -12.63 5.43 -4.74
N ALA A 49 -11.62 4.67 -4.32
CA ALA A 49 -10.98 3.70 -5.21
C ALA A 49 -11.92 2.52 -5.48
N ALA A 50 -12.15 2.20 -6.76
CA ALA A 50 -12.98 1.08 -7.17
C ALA A 50 -12.29 -0.26 -6.87
N VAL A 51 -10.98 -0.31 -7.10
CA VAL A 51 -10.14 -1.48 -6.89
C VAL A 51 -8.84 -1.04 -6.25
N MET A 52 -8.37 -1.81 -5.27
CA MET A 52 -7.01 -1.72 -4.77
C MET A 52 -6.23 -2.97 -5.16
N THR A 53 -5.09 -2.78 -5.82
CA THR A 53 -4.15 -3.85 -6.14
C THR A 53 -2.95 -3.78 -5.20
N GLY A 54 -2.23 -4.88 -5.02
CA GLY A 54 -1.00 -4.85 -4.23
C GLY A 54 -0.17 -6.11 -4.32
N SER A 55 1.06 -6.04 -3.77
CA SER A 55 1.94 -7.18 -3.61
C SER A 55 1.81 -7.74 -2.20
N ALA A 56 1.49 -9.03 -2.07
CA ALA A 56 1.42 -9.67 -0.77
C ALA A 56 2.79 -9.72 -0.06
N GLY A 57 3.87 -9.88 -0.83
CA GLY A 57 5.24 -10.03 -0.28
C GLY A 57 5.96 -8.76 0.17
N LYS A 58 5.27 -7.62 0.27
CA LYS A 58 5.85 -6.36 0.78
C LYS A 58 5.42 -6.12 2.22
N THR A 59 4.77 -5.00 2.52
CA THR A 59 4.29 -4.68 3.88
C THR A 59 3.19 -5.62 4.36
N PHE A 60 2.50 -6.31 3.45
CA PHE A 60 1.50 -7.32 3.81
C PHE A 60 2.13 -8.62 4.35
N SER A 61 3.46 -8.78 4.24
CA SER A 61 4.23 -9.91 4.79
C SER A 61 3.76 -11.31 4.36
N GLY A 62 3.10 -11.41 3.21
CA GLY A 62 2.65 -12.65 2.61
C GLY A 62 3.61 -13.25 1.59
N PRO A 63 3.19 -14.28 0.84
CA PRO A 63 4.02 -14.90 -0.19
C PRO A 63 4.21 -13.96 -1.39
N GLN A 64 5.26 -14.19 -2.19
CA GLN A 64 5.44 -13.51 -3.48
C GLN A 64 4.23 -13.76 -4.40
N SER A 65 3.32 -12.80 -4.46
CA SER A 65 2.05 -12.86 -5.19
C SER A 65 1.39 -11.48 -5.28
N GLY A 66 0.42 -11.34 -6.18
CA GLY A 66 -0.45 -10.17 -6.27
C GLY A 66 -1.77 -10.39 -5.52
N ILE A 67 -2.35 -9.30 -5.04
CA ILE A 67 -3.68 -9.24 -4.43
C ILE A 67 -4.48 -8.16 -5.16
N MET A 68 -5.76 -8.43 -5.40
CA MET A 68 -6.74 -7.44 -5.81
C MET A 68 -7.91 -7.51 -4.85
N VAL A 69 -8.35 -6.37 -4.34
CA VAL A 69 -9.48 -6.25 -3.43
C VAL A 69 -10.40 -5.13 -3.89
N TRP A 70 -11.70 -5.35 -3.72
CA TRP A 70 -12.76 -4.45 -4.12
C TRP A 70 -13.97 -4.66 -3.20
N ASN A 71 -14.82 -3.64 -3.08
CA ASN A 71 -16.07 -3.72 -2.30
C ASN A 71 -17.31 -3.91 -3.18
N ASP A 72 -17.27 -3.47 -4.45
CA ASP A 72 -18.41 -3.59 -5.36
C ASP A 72 -18.51 -5.01 -5.94
N ALA A 73 -19.57 -5.73 -5.56
CA ALA A 73 -19.83 -7.08 -6.02
C ALA A 73 -19.95 -7.20 -7.56
N GLN A 74 -20.37 -6.14 -8.26
CA GLN A 74 -20.49 -6.12 -9.73
C GLN A 74 -19.13 -6.30 -10.43
N LEU A 75 -18.03 -5.91 -9.78
CA LEU A 75 -16.68 -6.06 -10.33
C LEU A 75 -16.18 -7.51 -10.30
N THR A 76 -16.79 -8.38 -9.49
CA THR A 76 -16.34 -9.77 -9.32
C THR A 76 -16.31 -10.54 -10.63
N GLY A 77 -17.40 -10.54 -11.39
CA GLY A 77 -17.49 -11.26 -12.67
C GLY A 77 -16.43 -10.81 -13.68
N PRO A 78 -16.38 -9.51 -14.03
CA PRO A 78 -15.39 -8.98 -14.96
C PRO A 78 -13.93 -9.20 -14.52
N LEU A 79 -13.60 -8.92 -13.26
CA LEU A 79 -12.22 -9.04 -12.77
C LEU A 79 -11.76 -10.50 -12.73
N THR A 80 -12.59 -11.40 -12.20
CA THR A 80 -12.25 -12.83 -12.15
C THR A 80 -12.15 -13.44 -13.54
N HIS A 81 -13.01 -13.04 -14.50
CA HIS A 81 -12.95 -13.49 -15.89
C HIS A 81 -11.65 -13.07 -16.59
N VAL A 82 -11.20 -11.82 -16.37
CA VAL A 82 -9.92 -11.35 -16.91
C VAL A 82 -8.74 -12.08 -16.28
N VAL A 83 -8.80 -12.39 -14.98
CA VAL A 83 -7.75 -13.21 -14.34
C VAL A 83 -7.76 -14.64 -14.92
N PHE A 84 -8.91 -15.29 -14.94
CA PHE A 84 -9.11 -16.63 -15.48
C PHE A 84 -10.41 -16.66 -16.29
N PRO A 85 -10.38 -17.05 -17.57
CA PRO A 85 -9.29 -17.76 -18.24
C PRO A 85 -8.33 -16.87 -19.04
N VAL A 86 -8.50 -15.55 -19.05
CA VAL A 86 -7.80 -14.68 -20.02
C VAL A 86 -6.31 -14.53 -19.73
N LEU A 87 -5.91 -14.16 -18.52
CA LEU A 87 -4.50 -13.88 -18.18
C LEU A 87 -3.77 -15.06 -17.54
N ALA A 88 -4.48 -15.90 -16.79
CA ALA A 88 -3.96 -17.05 -16.09
C ALA A 88 -4.84 -18.28 -16.31
N ALA A 89 -4.21 -19.45 -16.31
CA ALA A 89 -4.89 -20.74 -16.46
C ALA A 89 -4.79 -21.62 -15.20
N THR A 90 -3.71 -21.48 -14.43
CA THR A 90 -3.43 -22.31 -13.25
C THR A 90 -3.26 -21.46 -11.99
N HIS A 91 -3.74 -21.99 -10.87
CA HIS A 91 -3.72 -21.32 -9.57
C HIS A 91 -2.71 -22.02 -8.67
N GLN A 92 -1.83 -21.25 -8.02
CA GLN A 92 -0.81 -21.82 -7.14
C GLN A 92 -1.38 -21.99 -5.73
N VAL A 93 -2.02 -23.13 -5.48
CA VAL A 93 -2.73 -23.42 -4.22
C VAL A 93 -1.84 -23.27 -2.99
N ASN A 94 -0.56 -23.64 -3.08
CA ASN A 94 0.42 -23.43 -2.02
C ASN A 94 0.61 -21.93 -1.68
N ARG A 95 0.57 -21.03 -2.66
CA ARG A 95 0.62 -19.58 -2.39
C ARG A 95 -0.67 -19.07 -1.79
N VAL A 96 -1.82 -19.61 -2.20
CA VAL A 96 -3.11 -19.26 -1.58
C VAL A 96 -3.12 -19.66 -0.10
N ALA A 97 -2.63 -20.85 0.24
CA ALA A 97 -2.50 -21.29 1.63
C ALA A 97 -1.56 -20.37 2.44
N ALA A 98 -0.38 -20.03 1.90
CA ALA A 98 0.54 -19.10 2.55
C ALA A 98 -0.05 -17.70 2.72
N LEU A 99 -0.82 -17.22 1.73
CA LEU A 99 -1.52 -15.93 1.80
C LEU A 99 -2.60 -15.94 2.88
N ALA A 100 -3.35 -17.04 3.03
CA ALA A 100 -4.37 -17.16 4.07
C ALA A 100 -3.78 -17.07 5.48
N VAL A 101 -2.61 -17.69 5.71
CA VAL A 101 -1.88 -17.58 6.98
C VAL A 101 -1.43 -16.14 7.23
N ALA A 102 -0.80 -15.49 6.25
CA ALA A 102 -0.38 -14.09 6.38
C ALA A 102 -1.57 -13.14 6.64
N ALA A 103 -2.72 -13.38 6.02
CA ALA A 103 -3.94 -12.61 6.27
C ALA A 103 -4.45 -12.84 7.70
N ALA A 104 -4.41 -14.07 8.21
CA ALA A 104 -4.78 -14.36 9.60
C ALA A 104 -3.86 -13.65 10.61
N GLU A 105 -2.55 -13.64 10.36
CA GLU A 105 -1.58 -12.88 11.17
C GLU A 105 -1.83 -11.37 11.10
N MET A 106 -2.18 -10.85 9.91
CA MET A 106 -2.53 -9.44 9.74
C MET A 106 -3.79 -9.07 10.52
N ILE A 107 -4.80 -9.93 10.56
CA ILE A 107 -6.01 -9.73 11.39
C ILE A 107 -5.64 -9.72 12.88
N ALA A 108 -4.81 -10.66 13.33
CA ALA A 108 -4.48 -10.81 14.75
C ALA A 108 -3.52 -9.73 15.25
N TYR A 109 -2.52 -9.34 14.45
CA TYR A 109 -1.38 -8.54 14.91
C TYR A 109 -1.11 -7.30 14.06
N GLY A 110 -1.78 -7.17 12.90
CA GLY A 110 -1.46 -6.16 11.89
C GLY A 110 -1.51 -4.73 12.42
N ASN A 111 -2.46 -4.41 13.30
CA ASN A 111 -2.55 -3.08 13.89
C ASN A 111 -1.30 -2.67 14.67
N VAL A 112 -0.88 -3.50 15.63
CA VAL A 112 0.30 -3.22 16.46
C VAL A 112 1.59 -3.32 15.63
N TYR A 113 1.67 -4.32 14.75
CA TYR A 113 2.83 -4.57 13.91
C TYR A 113 3.10 -3.41 12.93
N MET A 114 2.09 -2.98 12.18
CA MET A 114 2.22 -1.86 11.24
C MET A 114 2.47 -0.54 11.97
N ALA A 115 1.87 -0.35 13.15
CA ALA A 115 2.11 0.87 13.94
C ALA A 115 3.59 0.96 14.37
N GLN A 116 4.20 -0.17 14.72
CA GLN A 116 5.62 -0.23 15.04
C GLN A 116 6.51 0.05 13.82
N ILE A 117 6.13 -0.42 12.63
CA ILE A 117 6.85 -0.11 11.39
C ILE A 117 6.86 1.40 11.12
N VAL A 118 5.71 2.07 11.23
CA VAL A 118 5.62 3.52 11.04
C VAL A 118 6.46 4.27 12.09
N ARG A 119 6.36 3.88 13.37
CA ARG A 119 7.21 4.46 14.44
C ARG A 119 8.70 4.33 14.14
N ASN A 120 9.13 3.16 13.66
CA ASN A 120 10.53 2.92 13.31
C ASN A 120 10.98 3.82 12.15
N ALA A 121 10.14 3.98 11.13
CA ALA A 121 10.44 4.85 9.99
C ALA A 121 10.55 6.33 10.43
N GLN A 122 9.63 6.81 11.27
CA GLN A 122 9.70 8.15 11.85
C GLN A 122 10.96 8.35 12.71
N ALA A 123 11.31 7.37 13.54
CA ALA A 123 12.52 7.42 14.37
C ALA A 123 13.79 7.46 13.51
N LEU A 124 13.85 6.67 12.43
CA LEU A 124 14.94 6.70 11.47
C LEU A 124 15.06 8.07 10.78
N GLY A 125 13.95 8.62 10.28
CA GLY A 125 13.91 9.96 9.68
C GLY A 125 14.43 11.04 10.63
N ALA A 126 13.97 11.02 11.88
CA ALA A 126 14.43 11.94 12.91
C ALA A 126 15.92 11.79 13.24
N ALA A 127 16.42 10.55 13.30
CA ALA A 127 17.82 10.29 13.58
C ALA A 127 18.76 10.75 12.45
N LEU A 128 18.34 10.58 11.19
CA LEU A 128 19.08 11.09 10.02
C LEU A 128 19.11 12.62 10.02
N ALA A 129 17.95 13.26 10.25
CA ALA A 129 17.86 14.72 10.31
C ALA A 129 18.76 15.31 11.42
N ARG A 130 18.79 14.71 12.62
CA ARG A 130 19.69 15.13 13.71
C ARG A 130 21.18 15.01 13.38
N ARG A 131 21.54 14.13 12.42
CA ARG A 131 22.91 13.95 11.94
C ARG A 131 23.25 14.83 10.74
N GLY A 132 22.39 15.80 10.40
CA GLY A 132 22.61 16.73 9.29
C GLY A 132 22.32 16.14 7.91
N ILE A 133 21.62 14.99 7.83
CA ILE A 133 21.12 14.43 6.57
C ILE A 133 19.68 14.92 6.38
N PRO A 134 19.38 15.79 5.41
CA PRO A 134 18.03 16.27 5.20
C PRO A 134 17.09 15.12 4.83
N VAL A 135 15.90 15.10 5.43
CA VAL A 135 14.88 14.08 5.20
C VAL A 135 13.59 14.77 4.76
N LEU A 136 13.00 14.30 3.67
CA LEU A 136 11.73 14.83 3.17
C LEU A 136 10.61 14.62 4.19
N GLY A 137 9.66 15.54 4.20
CA GLY A 137 8.51 15.45 5.10
C GLY A 137 8.82 15.74 6.58
N ALA A 138 10.01 16.20 6.95
CA ALA A 138 10.37 16.50 8.35
C ALA A 138 9.34 17.42 9.05
N HIS A 139 8.84 18.44 8.35
CA HIS A 139 7.79 19.35 8.85
C HIS A 139 6.43 18.68 9.10
N LYS A 140 6.22 17.46 8.60
CA LYS A 140 5.01 16.63 8.78
C LYS A 140 5.29 15.36 9.59
N GLY A 141 6.42 15.30 10.31
CA GLY A 141 6.80 14.10 11.06
C GLY A 141 7.45 12.99 10.22
N TYR A 142 8.12 13.36 9.12
CA TYR A 142 8.88 12.49 8.20
C TYR A 142 8.04 11.59 7.32
N THR A 143 7.21 10.73 7.92
CA THR A 143 6.42 9.75 7.18
C THR A 143 5.27 9.21 8.01
N THR A 144 4.23 8.73 7.33
CA THR A 144 3.13 7.91 7.89
C THR A 144 3.17 6.49 7.32
N THR A 145 4.26 6.11 6.63
CA THR A 145 4.46 4.80 6.01
C THR A 145 5.76 4.16 6.50
N HIS A 146 6.12 3.01 5.92
CA HIS A 146 7.39 2.32 6.17
C HIS A 146 8.58 2.94 5.43
N GLN A 147 8.36 3.97 4.60
CA GLN A 147 9.41 4.59 3.77
C GLN A 147 9.94 5.88 4.41
N VAL A 148 11.25 6.11 4.26
CA VAL A 148 11.94 7.35 4.62
C VAL A 148 12.76 7.78 3.41
N ILE A 149 12.68 9.07 3.04
CA ILE A 149 13.39 9.59 1.87
C ILE A 149 14.39 10.64 2.34
N ALA A 150 15.68 10.30 2.27
CA ALA A 150 16.78 11.21 2.54
C ALA A 150 17.19 11.95 1.26
N ASP A 151 17.48 13.23 1.38
CA ASP A 151 18.08 14.02 0.31
C ASP A 151 19.61 13.93 0.42
N VAL A 152 20.20 13.26 -0.57
CA VAL A 152 21.64 12.97 -0.61
C VAL A 152 22.41 13.84 -1.58
N ARG A 153 21.79 14.89 -2.15
CA ARG A 153 22.45 15.78 -3.14
C ARG A 153 23.76 16.36 -2.62
N GLN A 154 23.82 16.71 -1.33
CA GLN A 154 25.03 17.23 -0.70
C GLN A 154 26.16 16.19 -0.50
N PHE A 155 25.88 14.90 -0.67
CA PHE A 155 26.83 13.80 -0.49
C PHE A 155 27.30 13.19 -1.82
N GLY A 156 27.14 13.91 -2.94
CA GLY A 156 27.54 13.45 -4.28
C GLY A 156 26.39 13.00 -5.17
N GLY A 157 25.14 13.06 -4.69
CA GLY A 157 23.96 12.64 -5.44
C GLY A 157 23.84 11.11 -5.54
N GLY A 158 22.60 10.62 -5.70
CA GLY A 158 22.26 9.20 -5.80
C GLY A 158 20.89 9.04 -6.44
#